data_AF-A0A2D3W555-F1
#
_entry.id   AF-A0A2D3W555-F1
#
_cell.length_a   1.000
_cell.length_b   1.000
_cell.length_c   1.000
_cell.angle_alpha   90.00
_cell.angle_beta   90.00
_cell.angle_gamma   90.00
#
_symmetry.space_group_name_H-M   'P 1'
#
loop_
_entity.id
_entity.type
_entity.pdbx_description
1 polymer ?
#
loop_
_entity_poly.entity_id
_entity_poly.type
_entity_poly.pdbx_seq_one_letter_code
_entity_poly.pdbx_strand_id
1 'polypeptide(L)' 'FDFMSRYVDESEMHRTFNMGVGMILVVSPENVDTVLNNSDGYVIGELKTGTRCALMLP' A
#
# COMPACT_ATOMS: atom_id res chain seq x y z
N PHE A 1 -12.46 5.22 6.76
CA PHE A 1 -12.54 4.75 5.36
C PHE A 1 -13.94 4.22 5.07
N ASP A 2 -14.39 3.22 5.83
CA ASP A 2 -15.67 2.50 5.64
C ASP A 2 -16.93 3.37 5.61
N PHE A 3 -16.94 4.50 6.33
CA PHE A 3 -18.06 5.42 6.28
C PHE A 3 -18.13 6.17 4.94
N MET A 4 -16.97 6.60 4.41
CA MET A 4 -16.88 7.39 3.18
C MET A 4 -17.09 6.53 1.93
N SER A 5 -16.66 5.26 1.94
CA SER A 5 -16.85 4.34 0.82
C SER A 5 -18.31 4.05 0.48
N ARG A 6 -19.24 4.36 1.40
CA ARG A 6 -20.70 4.27 1.14
C ARG A 6 -21.22 5.35 0.18
N TYR A 7 -20.44 6.40 -0.03
CA TYR A 7 -20.86 7.60 -0.77
C TYR A 7 -19.92 7.96 -1.93
N VAL A 8 -18.79 7.25 -2.07
CA VAL A 8 -17.75 7.54 -3.04
C VAL A 8 -17.39 6.22 -3.74
N ASP A 9 -17.30 6.26 -5.06
CA ASP A 9 -16.90 5.09 -5.84
C ASP A 9 -15.53 4.59 -5.40
N GLU A 10 -15.37 3.27 -5.33
CA GLU A 10 -14.13 2.62 -4.89
C GLU A 10 -12.90 3.13 -5.68
N SER A 11 -13.05 3.33 -6.99
CA SER A 11 -11.98 3.87 -7.82
C SER A 11 -11.57 5.30 -7.45
N GLU A 12 -12.51 6.13 -6.98
CA GLU A 12 -12.21 7.46 -6.45
C GLU A 12 -11.63 7.39 -5.04
N MET A 13 -12.08 6.42 -4.24
CA MET A 13 -11.53 6.18 -2.91
C MET A 13 -10.02 5.90 -2.97
N HIS A 14 -9.59 5.01 -3.87
CA HIS A 14 -8.17 4.68 -4.06
C HIS A 14 -7.34 5.81 -4.67
N ARG A 15 -7.95 6.72 -5.45
CA ARG A 15 -7.24 7.85 -6.06
C ARG A 15 -7.06 9.03 -5.11
N THR A 16 -8.04 9.25 -4.23
CA THR A 16 -8.12 10.46 -3.41
C THR A 16 -7.68 10.21 -1.97
N PHE A 17 -7.92 9.02 -1.43
CA PHE A 17 -7.57 8.68 -0.07
C PHE A 17 -6.40 7.70 -0.04
N ASN A 18 -5.63 7.78 1.04
CA ASN A 18 -4.47 6.91 1.26
C ASN A 18 -4.83 5.47 1.62
N MET A 19 -6.12 5.16 1.81
CA MET A 19 -6.62 3.82 2.15
C MET A 19 -6.00 3.23 3.43
N GLY A 20 -5.59 4.08 4.37
CA GLY A 20 -4.90 3.65 5.60
C GLY A 20 -3.37 3.53 5.48
N VAL A 21 -2.80 3.76 4.29
CA VAL A 21 -1.34 3.70 4.05
C VAL A 21 -0.78 5.10 3.95
N GLY A 22 -0.27 5.65 5.05
CA GLY A 22 0.28 7.01 5.09
C GLY A 22 1.63 7.15 4.37
N MET A 23 2.42 6.08 4.31
CA MET A 23 3.76 6.07 3.73
C MET A 23 4.08 4.68 3.16
N ILE A 24 4.80 4.65 2.04
CA ILE A 24 5.32 3.42 1.43
C ILE A 24 6.85 3.52 1.41
N LEU A 25 7.51 2.52 1.97
CA LEU A 25 8.97 2.36 1.89
C LEU A 25 9.30 1.25 0.90
N VAL A 26 10.27 1.51 0.02
CA VAL A 26 10.89 0.47 -0.82
C VAL A 26 12.14 0.00 -0.11
N VAL A 27 12.16 -1.26 0.28
CA VAL A 27 13.20 -1.84 1.14
C VAL A 27 13.77 -3.08 0.45
N SER A 28 15.09 -3.27 0.50
CA SER A 28 15.70 -4.51 0.04
C SER A 28 15.23 -5.70 0.88
N PRO A 29 15.04 -6.89 0.31
CA PRO A 29 14.51 -8.06 1.03
C PRO A 29 15.23 -8.38 2.34
N GLU A 30 16.56 -8.23 2.37
CA GLU A 30 17.40 -8.49 3.54
C GLU A 30 17.15 -7.54 4.73
N ASN A 31 16.49 -6.40 4.51
CA ASN A 31 16.21 -5.40 5.53
C ASN A 31 14.75 -5.39 6.01
N VAL A 32 13.88 -6.22 5.41
CA VAL A 32 12.43 -6.20 5.69
C VAL A 32 12.16 -6.47 7.18
N ASP A 33 12.74 -7.52 7.74
CA ASP A 33 12.53 -7.89 9.14
C ASP A 33 12.99 -6.79 10.10
N THR A 34 14.12 -6.15 9.81
CA THR A 34 14.63 -5.03 10.61
C THR A 34 13.64 -3.85 10.61
N VAL A 35 13.07 -3.51 9.45
CA VAL A 35 12.09 -2.41 9.35
C VAL A 35 10.80 -2.77 10.09
N LEU A 36 10.28 -3.98 9.90
CA LEU A 36 9.05 -4.43 10.57
C LEU A 36 9.21 -4.51 12.08
N ASN A 37 10.36 -4.93 12.59
CA ASN A 37 10.61 -5.00 14.04
C ASN A 37 10.76 -3.60 14.69
N ASN A 38 10.98 -2.55 13.91
CA ASN A 38 11.20 -1.18 14.39
C ASN A 38 10.08 -0.21 13.96
N SER A 39 8.96 -0.72 13.44
CA SER A 39 7.82 0.09 13.01
C SER A 39 6.52 -0.68 13.12
N ASP A 40 5.38 0.02 13.05
CA ASP A 40 4.06 -0.62 12.95
C ASP A 40 3.67 -0.91 11.47
N GLY A 41 4.68 -1.11 10.61
CA GLY A 41 4.50 -1.34 9.19
C GLY A 41 4.11 -2.77 8.84
N TYR A 42 3.71 -2.99 7.59
CA TYR A 42 3.45 -4.32 7.04
C TYR A 42 3.89 -4.39 5.58
N VAL A 43 4.17 -5.60 5.09
CA VAL A 43 4.49 -5.82 3.68
C VAL A 43 3.20 -5.75 2.86
N ILE A 44 3.11 -4.76 1.98
CA ILE A 44 1.93 -4.54 1.11
C ILE A 44 2.15 -5.01 -0.34
N GLY A 45 3.39 -5.36 -0.71
CA GLY A 45 3.68 -5.87 -2.05
C GLY A 45 5.18 -5.95 -2.36
N GLU A 46 5.49 -6.20 -3.63
CA GLU A 46 6.85 -6.32 -4.15
C GLU A 46 6.99 -5.54 -5.48
N LEU A 47 8.21 -5.08 -5.79
CA LEU A 47 8.50 -4.46 -7.08
C LEU A 47 8.79 -5.51 -8.14
N LYS A 48 8.16 -5.37 -9.30
CA LYS A 48 8.42 -6.21 -10.48
C LYS A 48 8.80 -5.35 -11.67
N THR A 49 9.65 -5.90 -12.55
CA THR A 49 9.96 -5.28 -13.85
C THR A 49 8.69 -5.23 -14.70
N GLY A 50 8.44 -4.09 -15.36
CA GLY A 50 7.29 -3.91 -16.25
C GLY A 50 6.88 -2.45 -16.39
N THR A 51 5.67 -2.24 -16.88
CA THR A 51 5.05 -0.91 -16.99
C THR A 51 4.67 -0.37 -15.61
N ARG A 52 4.86 0.94 -15.39
CA ARG A 52 4.51 1.62 -14.14
C ARG A 52 3.01 1.48 -13.84
N CYS A 53 2.67 0.56 -12.95
CA CYS A 53 1.32 0.36 -12.43
C CYS A 53 1.39 -0.20 -11.00
N ALA A 54 0.28 -0.05 -10.26
CA ALA A 54 0.05 -0.77 -9.02
C ALA A 54 -1.07 -1.78 -9.29
N LEU A 55 -0.80 -3.06 -9.05
CA LEU A 55 -1.77 -4.15 -9.21
C LEU A 55 -2.07 -4.71 -7.84
N MET A 56 -3.32 -4.59 -7.39
CA MET A 56 -3.78 -5.35 -6.23
C MET A 56 -4.08 -6.78 -6.71
N LEU A 57 -3.35 -7.74 -6.15
CA LEU A 57 -3.65 -9.15 -6.35
C LEU A 57 -4.88 -9.52 -5.49
N PRO A 58 -5.80 -10.34 -6.01
CA PRO A 58 -7.01 -10.75 -5.28
C PRO A 58 -6.70 -11.57 -4.03
#